data_AF-A0A2S6UML1-F1
#
_entry.id   AF-A0A2S6UML1-F1
#
_cell.length_a   1.000
_cell.length_b   1.000
_cell.length_c   1.000
_cell.angle_alpha   90.00
_cell.angle_beta   90.00
_cell.angle_gamma   90.00
#
_symmetry.space_group_name_H-M   'P 1'
#
loop_
_entity.id
_entity.type
_entity.pdbx_description
1 polymer ?
#
loop_
_entity_poly.entity_id
_entity_poly.type
_entity_poly.pdbx_seq_one_letter_code
_entity_poly.pdbx_strand_id
1 'polypeptide(L)'
;MDPNIRASIQTNTFYYFIIIIFISSISQLATMMTIVFGNISGKEHLVAATIVGSAFIGAFGIIRMMTNMKLIISDMDEKMSETNYGREIKSIPFHVLRFIFAGIFVIIAIIQLISIY
;
A
#
# COMPACT_ATOMS: atom_id res chain seq x y z
N MET A 1 5.87 -26.32 -5.98
CA MET A 1 5.72 -25.35 -7.08
C MET A 1 7.07 -25.24 -7.79
N ASP A 2 7.07 -25.08 -9.11
CA ASP A 2 8.32 -24.93 -9.88
C ASP A 2 9.14 -23.71 -9.37
N PRO A 3 10.46 -23.85 -9.14
CA PRO A 3 11.30 -22.75 -8.64
C PRO A 3 11.27 -21.48 -9.50
N ASN A 4 11.15 -21.61 -10.82
CA ASN A 4 11.07 -20.48 -11.74
C ASN A 4 9.72 -19.77 -11.63
N ILE A 5 8.63 -20.52 -11.46
CA ILE A 5 7.30 -19.96 -11.22
C ILE A 5 7.29 -19.21 -9.88
N ARG A 6 7.92 -19.79 -8.84
CA ARG A 6 8.04 -19.14 -7.53
C ARG A 6 8.82 -17.82 -7.62
N ALA A 7 9.99 -17.84 -8.23
CA ALA A 7 10.79 -16.63 -8.43
C ALA A 7 10.03 -15.55 -9.22
N SER A 8 9.33 -15.94 -10.29
CA SER A 8 8.51 -15.02 -11.08
C SER A 8 7.39 -14.35 -10.26
N ILE A 9 6.67 -15.11 -9.44
CA ILE A 9 5.62 -14.56 -8.56
C ILE A 9 6.21 -13.60 -7.54
N GLN A 10 7.37 -13.92 -6.97
CA GLN A 10 8.06 -13.05 -6.00
C GLN A 10 8.47 -11.73 -6.64
N THR A 11 9.13 -11.77 -7.79
CA THR A 11 9.57 -10.58 -8.55
C THR A 11 8.39 -9.73 -8.99
N ASN A 12 7.35 -10.33 -9.56
CA ASN A 12 6.17 -9.59 -10.02
C ASN A 12 5.44 -8.91 -8.86
N THR A 13 5.31 -9.60 -7.71
CA THR A 13 4.68 -9.02 -6.52
C THR A 13 5.47 -7.81 -6.00
N PHE A 14 6.80 -7.89 -6.00
CA PHE A 14 7.65 -6.76 -5.62
C PHE A 14 7.48 -5.56 -6.56
N TYR A 15 7.45 -5.78 -7.89
CA TYR A 15 7.20 -4.70 -8.83
C TYR A 15 5.81 -4.09 -8.66
N TYR A 16 4.77 -4.91 -8.47
CA TYR A 16 3.43 -4.42 -8.18
C TYR A 16 3.36 -3.59 -6.89
N PHE A 17 4.16 -3.92 -5.87
CA PHE A 17 4.25 -3.09 -4.66
C PHE A 17 4.78 -1.70 -4.94
N ILE A 18 5.90 -1.61 -5.67
CA ILE A 18 6.51 -0.32 -6.01
C ILE A 18 5.56 0.52 -6.87
N ILE A 19 4.92 -0.10 -7.87
CA ILE A 19 3.97 0.59 -8.75
C ILE A 19 2.78 1.13 -7.95
N ILE A 20 2.21 0.33 -7.05
CA ILE A 20 1.08 0.76 -6.21
C ILE A 20 1.48 1.91 -5.29
N ILE A 21 2.65 1.84 -4.64
CA ILE A 21 3.14 2.94 -3.80
C ILE A 21 3.29 4.22 -4.61
N PHE A 22 3.90 4.13 -5.79
CA PHE A 22 4.12 5.28 -6.66
C PHE A 22 2.81 5.93 -7.11
N ILE A 23 1.89 5.14 -7.67
CA ILE A 23 0.59 5.64 -8.13
C ILE A 23 -0.22 6.21 -6.96
N SER A 24 -0.22 5.55 -5.80
CA SER A 24 -0.94 6.03 -4.61
C SER A 24 -0.37 7.36 -4.12
N SER A 25 0.96 7.52 -4.16
CA SER A 25 1.62 8.76 -3.74
C SER A 25 1.25 9.93 -4.67
N ILE A 26 1.26 9.71 -5.98
CA ILE A 26 0.83 10.72 -6.96
C ILE A 26 -0.65 11.06 -6.78
N SER A 27 -1.51 10.05 -6.59
CA SER A 27 -2.94 10.26 -6.35
C SER A 27 -3.18 11.12 -5.11
N GLN A 28 -2.48 10.85 -4.01
CA GLN A 28 -2.62 11.61 -2.77
C GLN A 28 -2.14 13.07 -2.94
N LEU A 29 -1.03 13.29 -3.66
CA LEU A 29 -0.57 14.64 -4.00
C LEU A 29 -1.60 15.39 -4.85
N ALA A 30 -2.15 14.75 -5.88
CA ALA A 30 -3.17 15.36 -6.73
C ALA A 30 -4.45 15.71 -5.95
N THR A 31 -4.90 14.83 -5.05
CA THR A 31 -6.04 15.10 -4.16
C THR A 31 -5.75 16.28 -3.22
N MET A 32 -4.57 16.34 -2.60
CA MET A 32 -4.18 17.48 -1.77
C MET A 32 -4.14 18.79 -2.56
N MET A 33 -3.61 18.79 -3.78
CA MET A 33 -3.64 19.96 -4.66
C MET A 33 -5.06 20.41 -4.98
N THR A 34 -5.97 19.46 -5.20
CA THR A 34 -7.39 19.76 -5.45
C THR A 34 -8.07 20.39 -4.24
N ILE A 35 -7.77 19.92 -3.03
CA ILE A 35 -8.32 20.49 -1.79
C ILE A 35 -7.78 21.90 -1.54
N VAL A 36 -6.47 22.12 -1.72
CA VAL A 36 -5.83 23.39 -1.39
C VAL A 36 -6.08 24.47 -2.44
N PHE A 37 -6.03 24.12 -3.73
CA PHE A 37 -6.06 25.09 -4.83
C PHE A 37 -7.31 25.01 -5.70
N GLY A 38 -8.09 23.92 -5.61
CA GLY A 38 -9.29 23.74 -6.42
C GLY A 38 -10.49 24.52 -5.89
N ASN A 39 -11.34 25.02 -6.79
CA ASN A 39 -12.65 25.53 -6.40
C ASN A 39 -13.63 24.35 -6.17
N ILE A 40 -13.64 23.88 -4.93
CA ILE A 40 -14.47 22.76 -4.49
C ILE A 40 -15.86 23.18 -3.98
N SER A 41 -16.19 24.47 -4.02
CA SER A 41 -17.49 24.97 -3.54
C SER A 41 -18.65 24.32 -4.29
N GLY A 42 -19.60 23.77 -3.53
CA GLY A 42 -20.75 23.01 -4.02
C GLY A 42 -20.42 21.61 -4.56
N LYS A 43 -19.18 21.14 -4.40
CA LYS A 43 -18.69 19.82 -4.85
C LYS A 43 -18.00 19.04 -3.72
N GLU A 44 -18.11 19.50 -2.48
CA GLU A 44 -17.43 18.99 -1.29
C GLU A 44 -17.70 17.49 -1.12
N HIS A 45 -18.96 17.07 -1.24
CA HIS A 45 -19.35 15.66 -1.14
C HIS A 45 -18.76 14.78 -2.24
N LEU A 46 -18.57 15.31 -3.46
CA LEU A 46 -17.96 14.56 -4.56
C LEU A 46 -16.46 14.34 -4.30
N VAL A 47 -15.78 15.39 -3.83
CA VAL A 47 -14.36 15.31 -3.43
C VAL A 47 -14.21 14.36 -2.23
N ALA A 48 -15.08 14.47 -1.22
CA ALA A 48 -15.12 13.59 -0.06
C ALA A 48 -15.33 12.11 -0.44
N ALA A 49 -16.25 11.81 -1.36
CA ALA A 49 -16.47 10.44 -1.84
C ALA A 49 -15.22 9.85 -2.50
N THR A 50 -14.48 10.69 -3.25
CA THR A 50 -13.23 10.28 -3.91
C THR A 50 -12.12 9.99 -2.89
N ILE A 51 -12.03 10.82 -1.83
CA ILE A 51 -11.09 10.60 -0.72
C ILE A 51 -11.40 9.29 0.01
N VAL A 52 -12.67 9.07 0.38
CA VAL A 52 -13.09 7.84 1.05
C VAL A 52 -12.81 6.61 0.18
N GLY A 53 -13.19 6.65 -1.10
CA GLY A 53 -12.94 5.56 -2.04
C GLY A 53 -11.45 5.24 -2.19
N SER A 54 -10.62 6.26 -2.41
CA SER A 54 -9.17 6.10 -2.56
C SER A 54 -8.49 5.59 -1.28
N ALA A 55 -8.96 6.02 -0.10
CA ALA A 55 -8.47 5.54 1.19
C ALA A 55 -8.76 4.05 1.41
N PHE A 56 -9.99 3.59 1.10
CA PHE A 56 -10.35 2.18 1.20
C PHE A 56 -9.56 1.31 0.21
N ILE A 57 -9.44 1.76 -1.05
CA ILE A 57 -8.67 1.05 -2.07
C ILE A 57 -7.19 0.98 -1.67
N GLY A 58 -6.61 2.08 -1.19
CA GLY A 58 -5.23 2.12 -0.72
C GLY A 58 -4.97 1.21 0.49
N ALA A 59 -5.83 1.27 1.50
CA ALA A 59 -5.76 0.41 2.68
C ALA A 59 -5.86 -1.08 2.31
N PHE A 60 -6.84 -1.45 1.48
CA PHE A 60 -6.99 -2.83 0.99
C PHE A 60 -5.77 -3.28 0.17
N GLY A 61 -5.30 -2.43 -0.75
CA GLY A 61 -4.15 -2.70 -1.59
C GLY A 61 -2.89 -3.00 -0.79
N ILE A 62 -2.60 -2.18 0.24
CA ILE A 62 -1.48 -2.40 1.15
C ILE A 62 -1.65 -3.67 1.98
N ILE A 63 -2.83 -3.94 2.52
CA ILE A 63 -3.07 -5.17 3.29
C ILE A 63 -2.80 -6.40 2.43
N ARG A 64 -3.33 -6.41 1.20
CA ARG A 64 -3.12 -7.49 0.23
C ARG A 64 -1.64 -7.63 -0.10
N MET A 65 -0.95 -6.54 -0.40
CA MET A 65 0.45 -6.57 -0.80
C MET A 65 1.38 -7.06 0.32
N MET A 66 1.21 -6.55 1.53
CA MET A 66 1.99 -6.98 2.69
C MET A 66 1.70 -8.44 3.07
N THR A 67 0.46 -8.90 2.84
CA THR A 67 0.11 -10.33 3.00
C THR A 67 0.80 -11.19 1.94
N ASN A 68 0.84 -10.74 0.68
CA ASN A 68 1.58 -11.45 -0.37
C ASN A 68 3.07 -11.50 -0.07
N MET A 69 3.67 -10.39 0.38
CA MET A 69 5.08 -10.35 0.80
C MET A 69 5.36 -11.35 1.92
N LYS A 70 4.49 -11.42 2.93
CA LYS A 70 4.60 -12.42 4.00
C LYS A 70 4.61 -13.85 3.44
N LEU A 71 3.70 -14.17 2.52
CA LEU A 71 3.60 -15.51 1.91
C LEU A 71 4.83 -15.85 1.05
N ILE A 72 5.30 -14.87 0.28
CA ILE A 72 6.52 -15.00 -0.52
C ILE A 72 7.73 -15.35 0.35
N ILE A 73 7.83 -14.71 1.52
CA ILE A 73 8.92 -14.92 2.46
C ILE A 73 8.78 -16.25 3.21
N SER A 74 7.56 -16.69 3.51
CA SER A 74 7.33 -18.02 4.10
C SER A 74 7.70 -19.14 3.13
N ASP A 75 7.57 -18.90 1.82
CA ASP A 75 7.89 -19.87 0.77
C ASP A 75 9.35 -19.79 0.29
N MET A 76 10.16 -18.94 0.93
CA MET A 76 11.59 -18.81 0.65
C MET A 76 12.32 -20.11 1.00
N ASP A 77 13.19 -20.57 0.10
CA ASP A 77 13.92 -21.81 0.29
C ASP A 77 14.95 -21.73 1.43
N GLU A 78 15.40 -22.90 1.88
CA GLU A 78 16.27 -23.03 3.06
C GLU A 78 17.62 -22.32 2.84
N LYS A 79 18.22 -22.51 1.66
CA LYS A 79 19.48 -21.85 1.29
C LYS A 79 19.39 -20.32 1.33
N MET A 80 18.34 -19.73 0.76
CA MET A 80 18.16 -18.27 0.78
C MET A 80 17.78 -17.78 2.18
N SER A 81 17.00 -18.56 2.93
CA SER A 81 16.63 -18.27 4.31
C SER A 81 17.81 -18.17 5.27
N GLU A 82 18.88 -18.94 5.04
CA GLU A 82 20.06 -18.95 5.91
C GLU A 82 21.02 -17.78 5.64
N THR A 83 20.89 -17.12 4.47
CA THR A 83 21.65 -15.90 4.18
C THR A 83 21.30 -14.76 5.15
N ASN A 84 22.21 -13.79 5.30
CA ASN A 84 21.93 -12.59 6.11
C ASN A 84 20.68 -11.86 5.60
N TYR A 85 20.53 -11.73 4.28
CA TYR A 85 19.34 -11.13 3.67
C TYR A 85 18.05 -11.87 4.03
N GLY A 86 18.07 -13.20 3.93
CA GLY A 86 16.90 -14.03 4.23
C GLY A 86 16.48 -13.94 5.71
N ARG A 87 17.45 -13.93 6.63
CA ARG A 87 17.21 -13.74 8.06
C ARG A 87 16.60 -12.37 8.38
N GLU A 88 17.18 -11.31 7.82
CA GLU A 88 16.69 -9.93 8.01
C GLU A 88 15.26 -9.76 7.48
N ILE A 89 14.98 -10.22 6.24
CA ILE A 89 13.64 -10.10 5.66
C ILE A 89 12.59 -10.92 6.43
N LYS A 90 12.94 -12.11 6.91
CA LYS A 90 12.04 -12.93 7.74
C LYS A 90 11.70 -12.28 9.07
N SER A 91 12.59 -11.42 9.60
CA SER A 91 12.35 -10.70 10.85
C SER A 91 11.31 -9.59 10.73
N ILE A 92 11.04 -9.11 9.51
CA ILE A 92 10.12 -7.99 9.28
C ILE A 92 8.69 -8.43 9.63
N PRO A 93 7.99 -7.72 10.54
CA PRO A 93 6.66 -8.09 10.99
C PRO A 93 5.57 -7.63 10.00
N PHE A 94 5.57 -8.17 8.77
CA PHE A 94 4.60 -7.82 7.71
C PHE A 94 3.13 -7.95 8.16
N HIS A 95 2.83 -8.88 9.07
CA HIS A 95 1.49 -9.09 9.62
C HIS A 95 0.99 -7.93 10.48
N VAL A 96 1.89 -7.17 11.11
CA VAL A 96 1.59 -5.94 11.88
C VAL A 96 1.65 -4.73 10.97
N LEU A 97 2.73 -4.61 10.19
CA LEU A 97 2.97 -3.46 9.32
C LEU A 97 1.82 -3.23 8.32
N ARG A 98 1.17 -4.29 7.86
CA ARG A 98 0.00 -4.17 6.98
C ARG A 98 -1.13 -3.35 7.59
N PHE A 99 -1.36 -3.46 8.90
CA PHE A 99 -2.39 -2.70 9.60
C PHE A 99 -1.94 -1.27 9.91
N ILE A 100 -0.66 -1.09 10.26
CA ILE A 100 -0.07 0.23 10.48
C ILE A 100 -0.17 1.06 9.20
N PHE A 101 0.30 0.53 8.07
CA PHE A 101 0.26 1.24 6.79
C PHE A 101 -1.16 1.44 6.26
N ALA A 102 -2.07 0.47 6.46
CA ALA A 102 -3.49 0.69 6.16
C ALA A 102 -4.10 1.82 7.02
N GLY A 103 -3.71 1.91 8.29
CA GLY A 103 -4.10 2.99 9.19
C GLY A 103 -3.68 4.37 8.68
N ILE A 104 -2.49 4.49 8.07
CA ILE A 104 -2.03 5.76 7.48
C ILE A 104 -3.01 6.26 6.40
N PHE A 105 -3.53 5.38 5.53
CA PHE A 105 -4.52 5.78 4.52
C PHE A 105 -5.80 6.32 5.15
N VAL A 106 -6.26 5.70 6.24
CA VAL A 106 -7.45 6.16 6.97
C VAL A 106 -7.19 7.52 7.64
N ILE A 107 -6.02 7.70 8.25
CA ILE A 107 -5.63 8.96 8.89
C ILE A 107 -5.55 10.09 7.87
N ILE A 108 -4.90 9.86 6.72
CA ILE A 108 -4.83 10.83 5.62
C ILE A 108 -6.24 11.21 5.16
N ALA A 109 -7.12 10.23 4.99
CA ALA A 109 -8.50 10.48 4.57
C ALA A 109 -9.26 11.35 5.58
N ILE A 110 -9.12 11.08 6.88
CA ILE A 110 -9.73 11.90 7.94
C ILE A 110 -9.23 13.34 7.86
N ILE A 111 -7.92 13.55 7.74
CA ILE A 111 -7.32 14.89 7.63
C ILE A 111 -7.83 15.61 6.38
N GLN A 112 -7.89 14.93 5.24
CA GLN A 112 -8.39 15.50 3.99
C GLN A 112 -9.89 15.86 4.06
N LEU A 113 -10.70 15.01 4.69
CA LEU A 113 -12.13 15.28 4.89
C LEU A 113 -12.36 16.48 5.81
N ILE A 114 -11.63 16.58 6.92
CA ILE A 114 -11.68 17.75 7.82
C ILE A 114 -11.23 19.02 7.09
N SER A 115 -10.37 18.92 6.08
CA SER A 115 -9.89 20.08 5.33
C SER A 115 -10.87 20.57 4.26
N ILE A 116 -11.91 19.78 3.94
CA ILE A 116 -12.95 20.13 2.96
C ILE A 116 -14.14 20.83 3.62
N TYR A 117 -14.36 20.61 4.92
CA TYR A 117 -15.49 21.10 5.70
C TYR A 117 -15.04 22.14 6.73
#